data_AF-A0A2N7L3Q4-F1
#
_entry.id   AF-A0A2N7L3Q4-F1
#
_cell.length_a   1.000
_cell.length_b   1.000
_cell.length_c   1.000
_cell.angle_alpha   90.00
_cell.angle_beta   90.00
_cell.angle_gamma   90.00
#
_symmetry.space_group_name_H-M   'P 1'
#
loop_
_entity.id
_entity.type
_entity.pdbx_description
1 polymer ?
#
loop_
_entity_poly.entity_id
_entity_poly.type
_entity_poly.pdbx_seq_one_letter_code
_entity_poly.pdbx_strand_id
1 'polypeptide(L)' 'MVREEIVKEVESLMEGKDNLPKHARQSYTAFLQVINGLDIDQHCPYCDELLETEIIETAAIVKCKCGRSNCSFRGL' A
#
# COMPACT_ATOMS: atom_id res chain seq x y z
N MET A 1 -19.83 0.61 0.80
CA MET A 1 -20.14 2.01 1.12
C MET A 1 -19.39 2.56 2.33
N VAL A 2 -19.15 1.80 3.42
CA VAL A 2 -18.39 2.30 4.60
C VAL A 2 -16.88 2.53 4.34
N ARG A 3 -16.24 1.77 3.45
CA ARG A 3 -14.79 1.88 3.17
C ARG A 3 -14.39 3.22 2.54
N GLU A 4 -15.15 3.72 1.58
CA GLU A 4 -14.79 4.94 0.84
C GLU A 4 -14.84 6.20 1.70
N GLU A 5 -15.77 6.27 2.65
CA GLU A 5 -15.88 7.40 3.58
C GLU A 5 -14.68 7.47 4.52
N ILE A 6 -14.26 6.33 5.08
CA ILE A 6 -13.08 6.23 5.95
C ILE A 6 -11.80 6.60 5.18
N VAL A 7 -11.65 6.10 3.95
CA VAL A 7 -10.49 6.45 3.11
C VAL A 7 -10.46 7.95 2.86
N LYS A 8 -11.58 8.56 2.46
CA LYS A 8 -11.67 10.01 2.22
C LYS A 8 -11.40 10.83 3.46
N GLU A 9 -11.89 10.40 4.62
CA GLU A 9 -11.65 11.09 5.90
C GLU A 9 -10.16 11.05 6.27
N VAL A 10 -9.51 9.89 6.18
CA VAL A 10 -8.07 9.77 6.43
C VAL A 10 -7.26 10.57 5.41
N GLU A 11 -7.61 10.53 4.13
CA GLU A 11 -6.98 11.37 3.11
C GLU A 11 -7.14 12.86 3.40
N SER A 12 -8.28 13.30 3.93
CA SER A 12 -8.54 14.70 4.29
C SER A 12 -7.70 15.18 5.48
N LEU A 13 -7.31 14.27 6.37
CA LEU A 13 -6.47 14.55 7.53
C LEU A 13 -4.97 14.60 7.17
N MET A 14 -4.58 14.17 5.98
CA MET A 14 -3.19 14.08 5.54
C MET A 14 -2.84 15.17 4.52
N GLU A 15 -2.62 16.39 4.99
CA GLU A 15 -2.07 17.47 4.16
C GLU A 15 -0.72 17.06 3.56
N GLY A 16 -0.59 17.17 2.24
CA GLY A 16 0.66 16.86 1.54
C GLY A 16 1.02 15.38 1.54
N LYS A 17 0.04 14.47 1.39
CA LYS A 17 0.23 13.00 1.31
C LYS A 17 1.36 12.56 0.35
N ASP A 18 1.63 13.34 -0.69
CA ASP A 18 2.71 13.09 -1.66
C ASP A 18 4.12 13.36 -1.10
N ASN A 19 4.24 14.14 -0.03
CA ASN A 19 5.50 14.57 0.62
C ASN A 19 5.64 14.02 2.06
N LEU A 20 4.99 12.91 2.38
CA LEU A 20 5.06 12.35 3.73
C LEU A 20 6.47 11.88 4.07
N PRO A 21 6.94 12.13 5.32
CA PRO A 21 8.13 11.48 5.85
C PRO A 21 8.01 9.95 5.72
N LYS A 22 9.14 9.27 5.50
CA LYS A 22 9.19 7.82 5.20
C LYS A 22 8.29 6.96 6.10
N HIS A 23 8.32 7.20 7.42
CA HIS A 23 7.52 6.46 8.40
C HIS A 23 6.01 6.73 8.30
N ALA A 24 5.63 7.98 8.01
CA ALA A 24 4.23 8.34 7.80
C ALA A 24 3.70 7.71 6.49
N ARG A 25 4.52 7.71 5.42
CA ARG A 25 4.19 7.01 4.17
C ARG A 25 4.00 5.51 4.37
N GLN A 26 4.89 4.85 5.12
CA GLN A 26 4.76 3.42 5.46
C GLN A 26 3.45 3.13 6.22
N SER A 27 3.13 3.94 7.22
CA SER A 27 1.90 3.78 8.00
C SER A 27 0.64 3.99 7.15
N TYR A 28 0.65 4.98 6.26
CA TYR A 28 -0.43 5.24 5.32
C TYR A 28 -0.61 4.10 4.30
N THR A 29 0.49 3.59 3.73
CA THR A 29 0.45 2.42 2.85
C THR A 29 -0.11 1.19 3.58
N ALA A 30 0.30 0.93 4.81
CA ALA A 30 -0.22 -0.20 5.60
C ALA A 30 -1.73 -0.08 5.86
N PHE A 31 -2.21 1.13 6.19
CA PHE A 31 -3.63 1.43 6.32
C PHE A 31 -4.39 1.11 5.01
N LEU A 32 -3.88 1.60 3.87
CA LEU A 32 -4.48 1.33 2.57
C LEU A 32 -4.45 -0.17 2.23
N GLN A 33 -3.39 -0.92 2.59
CA GLN A 33 -3.32 -2.37 2.40
C GLN A 33 -4.45 -3.08 3.16
N VAL A 34 -4.62 -2.79 4.46
CA VAL A 34 -5.67 -3.39 5.30
C VAL A 34 -7.07 -3.09 4.74
N ILE A 35 -7.32 -1.85 4.33
CA ILE A 35 -8.60 -1.47 3.74
C ILE A 35 -8.80 -2.09 2.36
N ASN A 36 -7.76 -2.56 1.70
CA ASN A 36 -7.88 -3.30 0.45
C ASN A 36 -7.83 -4.83 0.65
N GLY A 37 -7.75 -5.31 1.90
CA GLY A 37 -7.65 -6.73 2.22
C GLY A 37 -6.31 -7.36 1.81
N LEU A 38 -5.26 -6.53 1.70
CA LEU A 38 -3.89 -6.96 1.47
C LEU A 38 -3.21 -7.16 2.84
N ASP A 39 -2.44 -8.25 2.96
CA ASP A 39 -1.63 -8.47 4.16
C ASP A 39 -0.52 -7.42 4.26
N ILE A 40 -0.27 -6.98 5.49
CA ILE A 40 0.91 -6.17 5.82
C ILE A 40 2.11 -7.13 5.94
N ASP A 41 3.31 -6.64 5.63
CA ASP A 41 4.57 -7.38 5.79
C ASP A 41 4.66 -8.68 4.98
N GLN A 42 4.12 -8.70 3.76
CA GLN A 42 4.28 -9.85 2.87
C GLN A 42 5.76 -10.05 2.52
N HIS A 43 6.23 -11.29 2.55
CA HIS A 43 7.59 -11.66 2.18
C HIS A 43 7.63 -12.37 0.83
N CYS A 44 8.71 -12.16 0.09
CA CYS A 44 8.92 -12.81 -1.19
C CYS A 44 9.18 -14.31 -1.00
N PRO A 45 8.43 -15.22 -1.65
CA PRO A 45 8.63 -16.66 -1.49
C PRO A 45 9.97 -17.18 -2.05
N TYR A 46 10.71 -16.38 -2.83
CA TYR A 46 11.97 -16.79 -3.45
C TYR A 46 13.22 -16.30 -2.72
N CYS A 47 13.17 -15.10 -2.14
CA CYS A 47 14.35 -14.47 -1.51
C CYS A 47 14.08 -14.03 -0.07
N ASP A 48 12.87 -14.25 0.44
CA ASP A 48 12.45 -13.92 1.81
C ASP A 48 12.61 -12.44 2.20
N GLU A 49 12.75 -11.55 1.22
CA GLU A 49 12.76 -10.10 1.45
C GLU A 49 11.33 -9.57 1.56
N LEU A 50 11.16 -8.53 2.37
CA LEU A 50 9.90 -7.80 2.49
C LEU A 50 9.47 -7.24 1.12
N LEU A 51 8.20 -7.45 0.78
CA LEU A 51 7.58 -6.92 -0.43
C LEU A 51 7.18 -5.46 -0.21
N GLU A 52 7.64 -4.59 -1.10
CA GLU A 52 7.26 -3.19 -1.11
C GLU A 52 5.93 -3.05 -1.84
N THR A 53 4.94 -2.49 -1.16
CA THR A 53 3.64 -2.21 -1.77
C THR A 53 3.48 -0.71 -1.99
N GLU A 54 3.05 -0.36 -3.20
CA GLU A 54 2.73 1.00 -3.60
C GLU A 54 1.29 1.03 -4.09
N ILE A 55 0.46 1.86 -3.47
CA ILE A 55 -0.96 2.01 -3.83
C ILE A 55 -1.11 3.35 -4.56
N ILE A 56 -1.63 3.27 -5.79
CA ILE A 56 -1.82 4.40 -6.70
C ILE A 56 -3.28 4.39 -7.10
N GLU A 57 -4.07 5.33 -6.57
CA GLU A 57 -5.51 5.41 -6.80
C GLU A 57 -6.22 4.06 -6.56
N THR A 58 -6.72 3.41 -7.61
CA THR A 58 -7.43 2.12 -7.57
C THR A 58 -6.53 0.92 -7.95
N ALA A 59 -5.21 1.10 -7.86
CA ALA A 59 -4.23 0.08 -8.20
C ALA A 59 -3.24 -0.13 -7.05
N ALA A 60 -2.83 -1.38 -6.86
CA ALA A 60 -1.68 -1.71 -6.02
C ALA A 60 -0.60 -2.36 -6.87
N ILE A 61 0.64 -1.97 -6.60
CA ILE A 61 1.83 -2.56 -7.17
C ILE A 61 2.64 -3.14 -6.02
N VAL A 62 2.89 -4.43 -6.07
CA VAL A 62 3.75 -5.14 -5.12
C VAL A 62 5.06 -5.43 -5.83
N LYS A 63 6.17 -5.02 -5.22
CA LYS A 63 7.52 -5.12 -5.78
C LYS A 63 8.44 -5.86 -4.81
N CYS A 64 9.24 -6.75 -5.36
CA CYS A 64 10.32 -7.40 -4.66
C CYS A 64 11.66 -6.91 -5.19
N LYS A 65 12.66 -6.71 -4.31
CA LYS A 65 14.03 -6.36 -4.71
C LYS A 65 14.66 -7.39 -5.66
N CYS A 66 14.33 -8.68 -5.53
CA CYS A 66 14.85 -9.71 -6.44
C CYS A 66 14.14 -9.74 -7.80
N GLY A 67 13.07 -8.96 -7.99
CA GLY A 67 12.30 -8.85 -9.23
C GLY A 67 11.40 -10.03 -9.58
N ARG A 68 11.44 -11.14 -8.82
CA ARG A 68 10.69 -12.38 -9.15
C ARG A 68 9.21 -12.34 -8.74
N SER A 69 8.87 -11.56 -7.71
CA SER A 69 7.52 -11.50 -7.13
C SER A 69 6.86 -10.14 -7.34
N ASN A 70 7.09 -9.53 -8.51
CA ASN A 70 6.46 -8.27 -8.86
C ASN A 70 5.07 -8.54 -9.45
N CYS A 71 4.04 -7.89 -8.91
CA CYS A 71 2.69 -7.97 -9.45
C CYS A 71 1.97 -6.61 -9.35
N SER A 72 0.98 -6.42 -10.22
CA SER A 72 0.11 -5.26 -10.18
C SER A 72 -1.34 -5.71 -10.28
N PHE A 73 -2.19 -5.08 -9.47
CA PHE A 73 -3.62 -5.35 -9.43
C PHE A 73 -4.37 -4.05 -9.74
N ARG A 74 -5.43 -4.16 -10.53
CA ARG A 74 -6.36 -3.07 -10.85
C ARG A 74 -7.75 -3.41 -10.32
N GLY A 75 -8.46 -2.40 -9.83
CA GLY A 75 -9.83 -2.56 -9.31
C GLY A 75 -9.89 -2.72 -7.80
N LEU A 76 -8.96 -2.05 -7.08
CA LEU A 76 -9.04 -1.85 -5.63
C LEU A 76 -10.11 -0.81 -5.28
#